data_AF-A0A503XKZ6-F1
#
_entry.id   AF-A0A503XKZ6-F1
#
_cell.length_a   1.000
_cell.length_b   1.000
_cell.length_c   1.000
_cell.angle_alpha   90.00
_cell.angle_beta   90.00
_cell.angle_gamma   90.00
#
_symmetry.space_group_name_H-M   'P 1'
#
loop_
_entity.id
_entity.type
_entity.pdbx_description
1 polymer ?
#
loop_
_entity_poly.entity_id
_entity_poly.type
_entity_poly.pdbx_seq_one_letter_code
_entity_poly.pdbx_strand_id
1 'polypeptide(L)'
;MQSFIDQSVCFIENHQAWAGLVVGLLAFGESLVLIGILLPGTTVLIIVGGLVGAGIVQPLPVLLAAMVGAALGDTISYFLGRWLGRGVVHKWPLNRYRREVARARLFFHRYGFAAVFIGRFFGPVRATIPLVAGMMGMHRRRFQVANILSAIIWAPVVLSPGWLVAKGADSLPELDATSLWGLAVIVAMVAAIIIAVIVIRLRGNRRTA
;
A
#
# COMPACT_ATOMS: atom_id res chain seq x y z
N MET A 1 13.70 -8.68 -14.34
CA MET A 1 12.40 -8.37 -13.70
C MET A 1 11.34 -9.39 -14.12
N GLN A 2 11.13 -9.61 -15.41
CA GLN A 2 10.15 -10.59 -15.92
C GLN A 2 10.35 -12.01 -15.35
N SER A 3 11.60 -12.52 -15.38
CA SER A 3 11.93 -13.84 -14.85
C SER A 3 11.56 -14.05 -13.37
N PHE A 4 11.63 -13.00 -12.55
CA PHE A 4 11.26 -13.06 -11.13
C PHE A 4 9.74 -13.18 -10.96
N ILE A 5 8.99 -12.43 -11.78
CA ILE A 5 7.52 -12.48 -11.78
C ILE A 5 7.08 -13.88 -12.17
N ASP A 6 7.61 -14.40 -13.29
CA ASP A 6 7.23 -15.72 -13.81
C ASP A 6 7.56 -16.85 -12.81
N GLN A 7 8.74 -16.80 -12.18
CA GLN A 7 9.13 -17.76 -11.14
C GLN A 7 8.23 -17.70 -9.92
N SER A 8 7.87 -16.49 -9.48
CA SER A 8 7.00 -16.29 -8.31
C SER A 8 5.59 -16.84 -8.58
N VAL A 9 5.05 -16.58 -9.78
CA VAL A 9 3.72 -17.06 -10.19
C VAL A 9 3.71 -18.58 -10.32
N CYS A 10 4.68 -19.16 -11.03
CA CYS A 10 4.78 -20.61 -11.20
C CYS A 10 4.96 -21.34 -9.86
N PHE A 11 5.70 -20.75 -8.92
CA PHE A 11 5.82 -21.32 -7.57
C PHE A 11 4.48 -21.31 -6.84
N ILE A 12 3.74 -20.20 -6.89
CA ILE A 12 2.42 -20.06 -6.25
C ILE A 12 1.40 -21.04 -6.83
N GLU A 13 1.40 -21.24 -8.14
CA GLU A 13 0.52 -22.20 -8.82
C GLU A 13 0.80 -23.65 -8.39
N ASN A 14 2.08 -24.02 -8.33
CA ASN A 14 2.50 -25.37 -7.92
C ASN A 14 2.39 -25.60 -6.40
N HIS A 15 2.41 -24.55 -5.59
CA HIS A 15 2.41 -24.62 -4.13
C HIS A 15 1.33 -23.71 -3.53
N GLN A 16 0.06 -23.97 -3.87
CA GLN A 16 -1.09 -23.15 -3.44
C GLN A 16 -1.16 -22.91 -1.92
N ALA A 17 -0.75 -23.89 -1.10
CA ALA A 17 -0.71 -23.75 0.36
C ALA A 17 0.29 -22.67 0.84
N TRP A 18 1.35 -22.41 0.08
CA TRP A 18 2.38 -21.41 0.37
C TRP A 18 2.09 -20.05 -0.24
N ALA A 19 1.05 -19.93 -1.06
CA ALA A 19 0.69 -18.70 -1.75
C ALA A 19 0.55 -17.51 -0.80
N GLY A 20 -0.13 -17.71 0.34
CA GLY A 20 -0.25 -16.67 1.36
C GLY A 20 1.11 -16.20 1.87
N LEU A 21 2.01 -17.13 2.22
CA LEU A 21 3.33 -16.78 2.74
C LEU A 21 4.16 -16.02 1.70
N VAL A 22 4.20 -16.48 0.45
CA VAL A 22 4.93 -15.81 -0.63
C VAL A 22 4.39 -14.40 -0.84
N VAL A 23 3.07 -14.24 -0.90
CA VAL A 23 2.40 -12.94 -1.03
C VAL A 23 2.74 -12.03 0.15
N GLY A 24 2.73 -12.56 1.38
CA GLY A 24 3.09 -11.82 2.57
C GLY A 24 4.54 -11.33 2.54
N LEU A 25 5.48 -12.18 2.11
CA LEU A 25 6.89 -11.80 1.95
C LEU A 25 7.08 -10.76 0.85
N LEU A 26 6.37 -10.89 -0.27
CA LEU A 26 6.40 -9.91 -1.35
C LEU A 26 5.87 -8.56 -0.87
N ALA A 27 4.68 -8.54 -0.25
CA ALA A 27 4.09 -7.32 0.31
C ALA A 27 4.99 -6.68 1.38
N PHE A 28 5.64 -7.50 2.21
CA PHE A 28 6.61 -7.06 3.20
C PHE A 28 7.83 -6.40 2.55
N GLY A 29 8.46 -7.07 1.59
CA GLY A 29 9.61 -6.55 0.86
C GLY A 29 9.27 -5.26 0.12
N GLU A 30 8.08 -5.20 -0.48
CA GLU A 30 7.61 -4.02 -1.21
C GLU A 30 7.32 -2.80 -0.32
N SER A 31 6.99 -3.04 0.95
CA SER A 31 6.77 -2.02 1.98
C SER A 31 8.06 -1.55 2.66
N LEU A 32 9.18 -2.24 2.44
CA LEU A 32 10.49 -1.80 2.91
C LEU A 32 11.07 -0.72 2.00
N VAL A 33 11.51 0.41 2.56
CA VAL A 33 11.94 1.57 1.76
C VAL A 33 13.10 1.28 0.79
N LEU A 34 13.99 0.34 1.14
CA LEU A 34 15.15 -0.03 0.32
C LEU A 34 14.83 -1.12 -0.70
N ILE A 35 13.99 -2.08 -0.31
CA ILE A 35 13.71 -3.27 -1.10
C ILE A 35 12.55 -3.00 -2.08
N GLY A 36 11.55 -2.22 -1.66
CA GLY A 36 10.37 -1.92 -2.46
C GLY A 36 10.60 -1.05 -3.68
N ILE A 37 11.77 -0.41 -3.80
CA ILE A 37 12.18 0.27 -5.05
C ILE A 37 12.61 -0.74 -6.11
N LEU A 38 13.12 -1.91 -5.70
CA LEU A 38 13.68 -2.93 -6.57
C LEU A 38 12.69 -4.08 -6.85
N LEU A 39 11.79 -4.38 -5.90
CA LEU A 39 10.84 -5.48 -6.01
C LEU A 39 9.55 -5.05 -6.74
N PRO A 40 9.14 -5.76 -7.80
CA PRO A 40 7.88 -5.52 -8.51
C PRO A 40 6.68 -6.17 -7.78
N GLY A 41 6.55 -5.95 -6.46
CA GLY A 41 5.57 -6.64 -5.63
C GLY A 41 4.11 -6.41 -6.06
N THR A 42 3.75 -5.17 -6.41
CA THR A 42 2.39 -4.80 -6.82
C THR A 42 1.98 -5.56 -8.08
N THR A 43 2.90 -5.74 -9.05
CA THR A 43 2.62 -6.49 -10.27
C THR A 43 2.34 -7.96 -9.96
N VAL A 44 3.14 -8.60 -9.11
CA VAL A 44 2.93 -10.00 -8.72
C VAL A 44 1.61 -10.14 -7.95
N LEU A 45 1.31 -9.22 -7.04
CA LEU A 45 0.04 -9.20 -6.32
C LEU A 45 -1.17 -9.09 -7.26
N ILE A 46 -1.11 -8.25 -8.30
CA ILE A 46 -2.18 -8.17 -9.31
C ILE A 46 -2.37 -9.53 -10.00
N ILE A 47 -1.29 -10.19 -10.43
CA ILE A 47 -1.36 -11.51 -11.07
C ILE A 47 -1.95 -12.56 -10.11
N VAL A 48 -1.52 -12.56 -8.85
CA VAL A 48 -2.09 -13.43 -7.80
C VAL A 48 -3.57 -13.15 -7.59
N GLY A 49 -4.01 -11.90 -7.71
CA GLY A 49 -5.43 -11.55 -7.72
C GLY A 49 -6.20 -12.31 -8.82
N GLY A 50 -5.60 -12.45 -10.01
CA GLY A 50 -6.13 -13.28 -11.08
C GLY A 50 -6.22 -14.76 -10.71
N LEU A 51 -5.17 -15.32 -10.10
CA LEU A 51 -5.19 -16.71 -9.62
C LEU A 51 -6.28 -16.96 -8.56
N VAL A 52 -6.53 -15.96 -7.70
CA VAL A 52 -7.65 -15.99 -6.75
C VAL A 52 -9.00 -15.92 -7.47
N GLY A 53 -9.12 -15.11 -8.52
CA GLY A 53 -10.34 -14.98 -9.33
C GLY A 53 -10.69 -16.25 -10.10
N ALA A 54 -9.67 -16.94 -10.61
CA ALA A 54 -9.77 -18.23 -11.28
C ALA A 54 -10.02 -19.40 -10.30
N GLY A 55 -10.03 -19.15 -8.98
CA GLY A 55 -10.24 -20.18 -7.96
C GLY A 55 -9.05 -21.12 -7.72
N ILE A 56 -7.87 -20.80 -8.27
CA ILE A 56 -6.64 -21.58 -8.11
C ILE A 56 -6.08 -21.40 -6.69
N VAL A 57 -6.21 -20.20 -6.11
CA VAL A 57 -5.69 -19.87 -4.78
C VAL A 57 -6.80 -19.34 -3.88
N GLN A 58 -6.79 -19.73 -2.61
CA GLN A 58 -7.77 -19.24 -1.64
C GLN A 58 -7.57 -17.75 -1.33
N PRO A 59 -8.65 -16.94 -1.32
CA PRO A 59 -8.56 -15.49 -1.13
C PRO A 59 -8.10 -15.09 0.28
N LEU A 60 -8.61 -15.77 1.31
CA LEU A 60 -8.43 -15.34 2.70
C LEU A 60 -6.98 -15.41 3.19
N PRO A 61 -6.22 -16.51 2.97
CA PRO A 61 -4.80 -16.57 3.35
C PRO A 61 -3.95 -15.51 2.62
N VAL A 62 -4.23 -15.28 1.35
CA VAL A 62 -3.55 -14.29 0.50
C VAL A 62 -3.80 -12.87 1.02
N LEU A 63 -5.06 -12.52 1.28
CA LEU A 63 -5.44 -11.21 1.80
C LEU A 63 -4.81 -10.93 3.17
N LEU A 64 -4.94 -11.87 4.11
CA LEU A 64 -4.39 -11.71 5.45
C LEU A 64 -2.87 -11.58 5.42
N ALA A 65 -2.19 -12.43 4.64
CA ALA A 65 -0.74 -12.37 4.55
C ALA A 65 -0.26 -11.09 3.85
N ALA A 66 -0.95 -10.62 2.80
CA ALA A 66 -0.64 -9.34 2.16
C ALA A 66 -0.77 -8.17 3.14
N MET A 67 -1.86 -8.13 3.92
CA MET A 67 -2.09 -7.08 4.94
C MET A 67 -1.02 -7.09 6.02
N VAL A 68 -0.70 -8.28 6.57
CA VAL A 68 0.30 -8.45 7.63
C VAL A 68 1.68 -8.11 7.12
N GLY A 69 2.08 -8.65 5.97
CA GLY A 69 3.38 -8.39 5.34
C GLY A 69 3.59 -6.90 5.09
N ALA A 70 2.62 -6.25 4.45
CA ALA A 70 2.60 -4.81 4.24
C ALA A 70 2.76 -4.00 5.54
N ALA A 71 1.93 -4.30 6.55
CA ALA A 71 1.94 -3.56 7.81
C ALA A 71 3.28 -3.74 8.56
N LEU A 72 3.87 -4.93 8.52
CA LEU A 72 5.17 -5.21 9.12
C LEU A 72 6.31 -4.49 8.39
N GLY A 73 6.30 -4.49 7.05
CA GLY A 73 7.31 -3.78 6.26
C GLY A 73 7.29 -2.28 6.55
N ASP A 74 6.10 -1.68 6.57
CA ASP A 74 5.92 -0.26 6.92
C ASP A 74 6.35 0.03 8.36
N THR A 75 6.09 -0.89 9.29
CA THR A 75 6.53 -0.78 10.69
C THR A 75 8.06 -0.72 10.78
N ILE A 76 8.77 -1.61 10.08
CA ILE A 76 10.23 -1.63 10.06
C ILE A 76 10.77 -0.33 9.43
N SER A 77 10.20 0.08 8.30
CA SER A 77 10.56 1.35 7.65
C SER A 77 10.36 2.55 8.59
N TYR A 78 9.28 2.58 9.37
CA TYR A 78 9.04 3.60 10.39
C TYR A 78 10.07 3.58 11.51
N PHE A 79 10.43 2.40 12.03
CA PHE A 79 11.44 2.28 13.07
C PHE A 79 12.83 2.66 12.58
N LEU A 80 13.18 2.27 11.35
CA LEU A 80 14.40 2.70 10.71
C LEU A 80 14.47 4.22 10.61
N GLY A 81 13.37 4.86 10.20
CA GLY A 81 13.26 6.32 10.16
C GLY A 81 13.39 6.96 11.55
N ARG A 82 12.79 6.34 12.57
CA ARG A 82 12.87 6.82 13.95
C ARG A 82 14.29 6.70 14.53
N TRP A 83 15.00 5.63 14.19
CA TRP A 83 16.38 5.38 14.59
C TRP A 83 17.37 6.34 13.91
N LEU A 84 17.19 6.60 12.62
CA LEU A 84 17.92 7.65 11.88
C LEU A 84 17.74 9.03 12.52
N GLY A 85 16.57 9.27 13.12
CA GLY A 85 16.29 10.42 13.95
C GLY A 85 16.20 11.74 13.17
N ARG A 86 15.97 12.83 13.90
CA ARG A 86 15.79 14.17 13.30
C ARG A 86 17.10 14.77 12.78
N GLY A 87 18.25 14.28 13.26
CA GLY A 87 19.58 14.75 12.89
C GLY A 87 19.98 14.40 11.45
N VAL A 88 19.37 13.38 10.85
CA VAL A 88 19.66 12.94 9.47
C VAL A 88 19.35 13.99 8.41
N VAL A 89 18.44 14.93 8.70
CA VAL A 89 18.16 16.10 7.84
C VAL A 89 19.40 17.00 7.65
N HIS A 90 20.36 16.93 8.58
CA HIS A 90 21.61 17.70 8.51
C HIS A 90 22.75 16.93 7.84
N LYS A 91 22.53 15.65 7.47
CA LYS A 91 23.53 14.78 6.85
C LYS A 91 23.24 14.59 5.35
N TRP A 92 24.27 14.33 4.57
CA TRP A 92 24.14 14.03 3.13
C TRP A 92 23.38 12.69 2.94
N PRO A 93 22.47 12.54 1.96
CA PRO A 93 22.07 13.51 0.92
C PRO A 93 20.92 14.45 1.32
N LEU A 94 20.23 14.17 2.43
CA LEU A 94 19.02 14.91 2.86
C LEU A 94 19.29 16.39 3.19
N ASN A 95 20.52 16.77 3.53
CA ASN A 95 20.93 18.16 3.70
C ASN A 95 20.73 19.02 2.44
N ARG A 96 20.72 18.41 1.25
CA ARG A 96 20.46 19.09 -0.03
C ARG A 96 18.97 19.40 -0.24
N TYR A 97 18.09 18.71 0.48
CA TYR A 97 16.63 18.77 0.33
C TYR A 97 15.92 19.35 1.57
N ARG A 98 16.55 20.31 2.25
CA ARG A 98 16.01 20.88 3.50
C ARG A 98 14.62 21.51 3.34
N ARG A 99 14.34 22.16 2.21
CA ARG A 99 13.02 22.79 1.96
C ARG A 99 11.93 21.74 1.83
N GLU A 100 12.22 20.66 1.14
CA GLU A 100 11.34 19.52 0.92
C GLU A 100 11.07 18.79 2.23
N VAL A 101 12.12 18.57 3.04
CA VAL A 101 11.99 17.99 4.37
C VAL A 101 11.19 18.89 5.31
N ALA A 102 11.35 20.21 5.24
CA ALA A 102 10.54 21.15 6.03
C ALA A 102 9.06 21.13 5.61
N ARG A 103 8.78 21.05 4.30
CA ARG A 103 7.40 20.86 3.78
C ARG A 103 6.81 19.53 4.22
N ALA A 104 7.55 18.44 4.14
CA ALA A 104 7.13 17.13 4.63
C ALA A 104 6.83 17.20 6.14
N ARG A 105 7.67 17.87 6.93
CA ARG A 105 7.43 18.08 8.37
C ARG A 105 6.13 18.82 8.64
N LEU A 106 5.88 19.93 7.94
CA LEU A 106 4.63 20.69 8.05
C LEU A 106 3.41 19.86 7.63
N PHE A 107 3.56 19.06 6.57
CA PHE A 107 2.52 18.15 6.10
C PHE A 107 2.19 17.07 7.14
N PHE A 108 3.19 16.37 7.69
CA PHE A 108 2.97 15.38 8.74
C PHE A 108 2.50 16.00 10.06
N HIS A 109 2.88 17.24 10.36
CA HIS A 109 2.35 17.95 11.52
C HIS A 109 0.86 18.27 11.37
N ARG A 110 0.44 18.69 10.17
CA ARG A 110 -0.95 19.08 9.88
C ARG A 110 -1.88 17.90 9.59
N TYR A 111 -1.37 16.85 8.94
CA TYR A 111 -2.16 15.75 8.39
C TYR A 111 -1.73 14.36 8.91
N GLY A 112 -0.79 14.25 9.85
CA GLY A 112 -0.06 13.02 10.23
C GLY A 112 -0.74 11.67 9.97
N PHE A 113 -1.94 11.44 10.50
CA PHE A 113 -2.70 10.21 10.22
C PHE A 113 -3.07 10.05 8.74
N ALA A 114 -3.73 11.06 8.16
CA ALA A 114 -4.13 11.08 6.75
C ALA A 114 -2.93 11.05 5.81
N ALA A 115 -1.79 11.64 6.20
CA ALA A 115 -0.54 11.59 5.43
C ALA A 115 -0.04 10.15 5.25
N VAL A 116 -0.04 9.36 6.33
CA VAL A 116 0.35 7.94 6.29
C VAL A 116 -0.68 7.12 5.52
N PHE A 117 -1.96 7.32 5.83
CA PHE A 117 -3.04 6.53 5.26
C PHE A 117 -3.19 6.74 3.75
N ILE A 118 -3.33 8.00 3.31
CA ILE A 118 -3.55 8.35 1.90
C ILE A 118 -2.28 8.14 1.10
N GLY A 119 -1.14 8.49 1.69
CA GLY A 119 0.14 8.39 1.00
C GLY A 119 0.49 6.95 0.59
N ARG A 120 -0.05 5.94 1.28
CA ARG A 120 0.14 4.53 0.92
C ARG A 120 -0.38 4.19 -0.48
N PHE A 121 -1.36 4.93 -1.00
CA PHE A 121 -1.95 4.72 -2.33
C PHE A 121 -1.18 5.43 -3.44
N PHE A 122 -0.20 6.27 -3.11
CA PHE A 122 0.67 6.93 -4.08
C PHE A 122 1.94 6.09 -4.29
N GLY A 123 1.93 5.25 -5.34
CA GLY A 123 2.95 4.24 -5.62
C GLY A 123 4.42 4.66 -5.37
N PRO A 124 4.94 5.72 -6.04
CA PRO A 124 6.34 6.12 -5.89
C PRO A 124 6.72 6.60 -4.48
N VAL A 125 5.74 7.12 -3.74
CA VAL A 125 5.96 7.79 -2.45
C VAL A 125 5.68 6.83 -1.28
N ARG A 126 4.91 5.76 -1.51
CA ARG A 126 4.46 4.77 -0.51
C ARG A 126 5.60 4.28 0.38
N ALA A 127 6.69 3.78 -0.22
CA ALA A 127 7.79 3.17 0.52
C ALA A 127 8.51 4.20 1.42
N THR A 128 8.51 5.49 1.03
CA THR A 128 9.19 6.57 1.76
C THR A 128 8.37 7.14 2.92
N ILE A 129 7.04 7.03 2.88
CA ILE A 129 6.15 7.65 3.87
C ILE A 129 6.37 7.12 5.29
N PRO A 130 6.43 5.80 5.54
CA PRO A 130 6.73 5.26 6.86
C PRO A 130 8.06 5.75 7.40
N LEU A 131 9.10 5.76 6.55
CA LEU A 131 10.43 6.24 6.89
C LEU A 131 10.39 7.71 7.33
N VAL A 132 9.75 8.57 6.54
CA VAL A 132 9.62 10.01 6.83
C VAL A 132 8.81 10.24 8.11
N ALA A 133 7.70 9.51 8.31
CA ALA A 133 6.91 9.58 9.53
C ALA A 133 7.75 9.23 10.78
N GLY A 134 8.62 8.23 10.66
CA GLY A 134 9.61 7.86 11.68
C GLY A 134 10.61 8.97 11.96
N MET A 135 11.26 9.51 10.91
CA MET A 135 12.26 10.59 11.02
C MET A 135 11.69 11.87 11.65
N MET A 136 10.42 12.18 11.38
CA MET A 136 9.76 13.35 11.97
C MET A 136 9.38 13.14 13.44
N GLY A 137 9.40 11.89 13.92
CA GLY A 137 9.07 11.53 15.29
C GLY A 137 7.57 11.45 15.54
N MET A 138 6.77 11.05 14.53
CA MET A 138 5.35 10.79 14.70
C MET A 138 5.12 9.77 15.82
N HIS A 139 4.05 9.91 16.60
CA HIS A 139 3.76 8.99 17.70
C HIS A 139 3.43 7.58 17.18
N ARG A 140 4.10 6.54 17.70
CA ARG A 140 4.02 5.15 17.21
C ARG A 140 2.60 4.62 17.11
N ARG A 141 1.73 4.87 18.11
CA ARG A 141 0.34 4.39 18.07
C ARG A 141 -0.46 4.99 16.91
N ARG A 142 -0.31 6.30 16.66
CA ARG A 142 -1.00 6.99 15.56
C ARG A 142 -0.53 6.47 14.20
N PHE A 143 0.77 6.22 14.08
CA PHE A 143 1.33 5.60 12.88
C PHE A 143 0.78 4.20 12.66
N GLN A 144 0.80 3.33 13.69
CA GLN A 144 0.34 1.95 13.52
C GLN A 144 -1.14 1.82 13.21
N VAL A 145 -1.99 2.65 13.82
CA VAL A 145 -3.42 2.65 13.48
C VAL A 145 -3.61 3.07 12.01
N ALA A 146 -2.93 4.12 11.54
CA ALA A 146 -3.01 4.53 10.14
C ALA A 146 -2.48 3.44 9.19
N ASN A 147 -1.34 2.84 9.53
CA ASN A 147 -0.69 1.78 8.79
C ASN A 147 -1.61 0.57 8.61
N ILE A 148 -2.10 0.00 9.72
CA ILE A 148 -2.96 -1.19 9.71
C ILE A 148 -4.25 -0.92 8.92
N LEU A 149 -4.93 0.19 9.19
CA LEU A 149 -6.15 0.55 8.46
C LEU A 149 -5.91 0.72 6.96
N SER A 150 -4.80 1.35 6.59
CA SER A 150 -4.44 1.51 5.19
C SER A 150 -4.05 0.18 4.53
N ALA A 151 -3.41 -0.75 5.25
CA ALA A 151 -3.03 -2.06 4.74
C ALA A 151 -4.26 -2.96 4.49
N ILE A 152 -5.26 -2.91 5.37
CA ILE A 152 -6.54 -3.62 5.23
C ILE A 152 -7.26 -3.21 3.93
N ILE A 153 -7.22 -1.93 3.59
CA ILE A 153 -7.86 -1.43 2.37
C ILE A 153 -6.99 -1.69 1.15
N TRP A 154 -5.68 -1.53 1.28
CA TRP A 154 -4.74 -1.65 0.16
C TRP A 154 -4.68 -3.06 -0.43
N ALA A 155 -4.68 -4.11 0.40
CA ALA A 155 -4.54 -5.48 -0.11
C ALA A 155 -5.68 -5.89 -1.08
N PRO A 156 -6.98 -5.71 -0.75
CA PRO A 156 -8.08 -5.92 -1.68
C PRO A 156 -7.96 -5.09 -2.97
N VAL A 157 -7.49 -3.85 -2.87
CA VAL A 157 -7.39 -2.92 -4.01
C VAL A 157 -6.35 -3.33 -5.02
N VAL A 158 -5.22 -3.87 -4.55
CA VAL A 158 -4.18 -4.33 -5.46
C VAL A 158 -4.54 -5.68 -6.06
N LEU A 159 -5.26 -6.54 -5.33
CA LEU A 159 -5.70 -7.84 -5.83
C LEU A 159 -6.91 -7.75 -6.77
N SER A 160 -7.78 -6.74 -6.61
CA SER A 160 -9.04 -6.67 -7.34
C SER A 160 -8.93 -6.56 -8.86
N PRO A 161 -7.95 -5.85 -9.47
CA PRO A 161 -7.87 -5.76 -10.93
C PRO A 161 -7.62 -7.12 -11.57
N GLY A 162 -6.70 -7.92 -11.01
CA GLY A 162 -6.44 -9.27 -11.50
C GLY A 162 -7.63 -10.20 -11.28
N TRP A 163 -8.26 -10.12 -10.10
CA TRP A 163 -9.45 -10.91 -9.78
C TRP A 163 -10.61 -10.62 -10.75
N LEU A 164 -10.85 -9.34 -11.06
CA LEU A 164 -11.87 -8.90 -12.01
C LEU A 164 -11.57 -9.38 -13.43
N VAL A 165 -10.32 -9.29 -13.88
CA VAL A 165 -9.92 -9.77 -15.21
C VAL A 165 -10.15 -11.28 -15.34
N ALA A 166 -9.77 -12.07 -14.33
CA ALA A 166 -10.00 -13.51 -14.34
C ALA A 166 -11.50 -13.85 -14.37
N LYS A 167 -12.31 -13.20 -13.52
CA LYS A 167 -13.77 -13.40 -13.50
C LYS A 167 -14.48 -12.92 -14.76
N GLY A 168 -14.04 -11.81 -15.35
CA GLY A 168 -14.61 -11.28 -16.59
C GLY A 168 -14.20 -12.06 -17.85
N ALA A 169 -13.10 -12.80 -17.80
CA ALA A 169 -12.66 -13.66 -18.89
C ALA A 169 -13.47 -14.98 -18.98
N ASP A 170 -13.99 -15.47 -17.86
CA ASP A 170 -14.69 -16.76 -17.82
C ASP A 170 -16.15 -16.72 -18.32
N SER A 171 -16.80 -15.56 -18.44
CA SER A 171 -18.02 -15.28 -19.24
C SER A 171 -18.57 -13.87 -18.91
N LEU A 172 -19.49 -13.35 -19.72
CA LEU A 172 -20.60 -12.50 -19.25
C LEU A 172 -21.78 -13.41 -18.81
N PRO A 173 -21.77 -14.14 -17.67
CA PRO A 173 -23.01 -14.63 -17.10
C PRO A 173 -23.54 -13.58 -16.12
N GLU A 174 -24.85 -13.61 -15.86
CA GLU A 174 -25.59 -12.69 -15.00
C GLU A 174 -24.75 -12.15 -13.83
N LEU A 175 -24.70 -10.81 -13.70
CA LEU A 175 -23.94 -10.13 -12.65
C LEU A 175 -24.44 -10.57 -11.27
N ASP A 176 -23.85 -11.64 -10.74
CA ASP A 176 -24.12 -12.12 -9.40
C ASP A 176 -23.83 -10.98 -8.42
N ALA A 177 -24.64 -10.87 -7.35
CA ALA A 177 -24.58 -9.77 -6.39
C ALA A 177 -23.15 -9.49 -5.89
N THR A 178 -22.31 -10.53 -5.81
CA THR A 178 -20.89 -10.51 -5.45
C THR A 178 -20.01 -9.65 -6.36
N SER A 179 -20.27 -9.64 -7.67
CA SER A 179 -19.58 -8.81 -8.68
C SER A 179 -19.94 -7.33 -8.53
N LEU A 180 -21.21 -7.05 -8.19
CA LEU A 180 -21.71 -5.70 -7.89
C LEU A 180 -21.12 -5.17 -6.59
N TRP A 181 -20.86 -6.02 -5.59
CA TRP A 181 -20.13 -5.65 -4.38
C TRP A 181 -18.67 -5.28 -4.65
N GLY A 182 -17.97 -6.01 -5.53
CA GLY A 182 -16.61 -5.66 -5.95
C GLY A 182 -16.54 -4.29 -6.62
N LEU A 183 -17.47 -4.01 -7.54
CA LEU A 183 -17.62 -2.71 -8.17
C LEU A 183 -17.98 -1.61 -7.16
N ALA A 184 -18.90 -1.89 -6.23
CA ALA A 184 -19.32 -0.96 -5.19
C ALA A 184 -18.19 -0.61 -4.22
N VAL A 185 -17.32 -1.56 -3.89
CA VAL A 185 -16.13 -1.32 -3.06
C VAL A 185 -15.15 -0.41 -3.79
N ILE A 186 -14.88 -0.65 -5.08
CA ILE A 186 -14.01 0.20 -5.91
C ILE A 186 -14.59 1.61 -6.03
N VAL A 187 -15.89 1.73 -6.32
CA VAL A 187 -16.60 3.02 -6.43
C VAL A 187 -16.60 3.75 -5.07
N ALA A 188 -16.86 3.05 -3.97
CA ALA A 188 -16.84 3.63 -2.63
C ALA A 188 -15.43 4.11 -2.25
N MET A 189 -14.39 3.40 -2.69
CA MET A 189 -13.02 3.79 -2.45
C MET A 189 -12.59 5.01 -3.27
N VAL A 190 -12.94 5.03 -4.56
CA VAL A 190 -12.71 6.18 -5.43
C VAL A 190 -13.49 7.39 -4.89
N ALA A 191 -14.73 7.19 -4.46
CA ALA A 191 -15.54 8.23 -3.82
C ALA A 191 -14.90 8.73 -2.52
N ALA A 192 -14.37 7.85 -1.66
CA ALA A 192 -13.67 8.24 -0.44
C ALA A 192 -12.40 9.06 -0.72
N ILE A 193 -11.65 8.70 -1.77
CA ILE A 193 -10.47 9.46 -2.23
C ILE A 193 -10.90 10.84 -2.74
N ILE A 194 -11.95 10.92 -3.56
CA ILE A 194 -12.50 12.18 -4.09
C ILE A 194 -12.97 13.07 -2.94
N ILE A 195 -13.74 12.54 -2.00
CA ILE A 195 -14.25 13.27 -0.82
C ILE A 195 -13.07 13.79 0.03
N ALA A 196 -12.05 12.97 0.27
CA ALA A 196 -10.87 13.39 1.03
C ALA A 196 -10.14 14.55 0.33
N VAL A 197 -9.95 14.47 -1.00
CA VAL A 197 -9.33 15.54 -1.79
C VAL A 197 -10.16 16.83 -1.77
N ILE A 198 -11.48 16.72 -1.92
CA ILE A 198 -12.40 17.86 -1.87
C ILE A 198 -12.35 18.52 -0.49
N VAL A 199 -12.43 17.77 0.60
CA VAL A 199 -12.36 18.30 1.97
C VAL A 199 -11.02 19.00 2.23
N ILE A 200 -9.92 18.44 1.73
CA ILE A 200 -8.59 19.06 1.86
C ILE A 200 -8.50 20.36 1.08
N ARG A 201 -9.01 20.43 -0.16
CA ARG A 201 -9.05 21.65 -0.98
C ARG A 201 -9.95 22.73 -0.37
N LEU A 202 -11.14 22.37 0.11
CA LEU A 202 -12.08 23.31 0.73
C LEU A 202 -11.55 23.87 2.05
N ARG A 203 -10.79 23.09 2.83
CA ARG A 203 -10.11 23.58 4.04
C ARG A 203 -8.85 24.39 3.75
N GLY A 204 -8.27 24.26 2.56
CA GLY A 204 -7.16 25.07 2.07
C GLY A 204 -7.60 26.48 1.66
N ASN A 205 -8.74 26.59 0.96
CA ASN A 205 -9.21 27.85 0.38
C ASN A 205 -9.80 28.84 1.40
N ARG A 206 -10.21 28.38 2.59
CA ARG A 206 -10.75 29.23 3.67
C ARG A 206 -9.70 29.94 4.55
N ARG A 207 -8.40 29.80 4.24
CA ARG A 207 -7.30 30.47 4.97
C ARG A 207 -6.65 31.61 4.20
N THR A 208 -7.14 31.91 2.99
CA THR A 208 -6.62 32.95 2.09
C THR A 208 -7.72 33.95 1.67
N ALA A 209 -8.86 33.93 2.34
CA ALA A 209 -9.93 34.91 2.20
C ALA A 209 -10.20 35.57 3.56
#